data_AF-A0AAV4BYK0-F1
#
_entry.id   AF-A0AAV4BYK0-F1
#
_cell.length_a   1.000
_cell.length_b   1.000
_cell.length_c   1.000
_cell.angle_alpha   90.00
_cell.angle_beta   90.00
_cell.angle_gamma   90.00
#
_symmetry.space_group_name_H-M   'P 1'
#
loop_
_entity.id
_entity.type
_entity.pdbx_description
1 polymer ?
#
loop_
_entity_poly.entity_id
_entity_poly.type
_entity_poly.pdbx_seq_one_letter_code
_entity_poly.pdbx_strand_id
1 'polypeptide(L)'
;MRPIFVARGPAFKQNAVVESIDTVDIYPLICHLLNIDPAPNNGSLERAEKATLLRVPPKFNNDCDPSPDWSTQNQKCAPVY
;
A
#
# COMPACT_ATOMS: atom_id res chain seq x y z
N MET A 1 -16.48 20.60 2.93
CA MET A 1 -15.75 20.77 1.64
C MET A 1 -15.42 19.40 1.10
N ARG A 2 -15.33 19.21 -0.23
CA ARG A 2 -15.02 17.91 -0.86
C ARG A 2 -13.86 18.08 -1.85
N PRO A 3 -12.63 17.64 -1.51
CA PRO A 3 -11.49 17.72 -2.41
C PRO A 3 -11.59 16.70 -3.54
N ILE A 4 -10.81 16.91 -4.60
CA ILE A 4 -10.72 16.00 -5.74
C ILE A 4 -9.65 14.96 -5.43
N PHE A 5 -9.95 13.68 -5.69
CA PHE A 5 -8.99 12.58 -5.63
C PHE A 5 -8.86 11.95 -7.02
N VAL A 6 -7.64 11.91 -7.55
CA VAL A 6 -7.31 11.25 -8.81
C VAL A 6 -6.07 10.38 -8.59
N ALA A 7 -6.16 9.12 -9.00
CA ALA A 7 -5.06 8.16 -8.90
C ALA A 7 -4.83 7.47 -10.24
N ARG A 8 -3.56 7.25 -10.60
CA ARG A 8 -3.16 6.51 -11.79
C ARG A 8 -1.96 5.63 -11.45
N GLY A 9 -2.03 4.37 -11.83
CA GLY A 9 -0.94 3.42 -11.63
C GLY A 9 -1.39 1.99 -11.87
N PRO A 10 -0.45 1.04 -11.90
CA PRO A 10 -0.75 -0.37 -12.14
C PRO A 10 -1.60 -1.02 -11.04
N ALA A 11 -1.49 -0.51 -9.80
CA ALA A 11 -2.25 -0.98 -8.65
C ALA A 11 -3.73 -0.51 -8.66
N PHE A 12 -4.04 0.58 -9.36
CA PHE A 12 -5.38 1.14 -9.43
C PHE A 12 -6.19 0.55 -10.59
N LYS A 13 -7.52 0.47 -10.43
CA LYS A 13 -8.41 0.14 -11.55
C LYS A 13 -8.37 1.23 -12.60
N GLN A 14 -8.32 0.82 -13.86
CA GLN A 14 -8.37 1.75 -14.99
C GLN A 14 -9.81 2.12 -15.32
N ASN A 15 -10.03 3.36 -15.75
CA ASN A 15 -11.34 3.89 -16.15
C ASN A 15 -12.42 3.69 -15.08
N ALA A 16 -12.04 3.73 -13.80
CA ALA A 16 -12.95 3.57 -12.67
C ALA A 16 -13.29 4.94 -12.08
N VAL A 17 -14.58 5.15 -11.83
CA VAL A 17 -15.09 6.21 -10.95
C VAL A 17 -15.48 5.54 -9.65
N VAL A 18 -14.88 5.97 -8.56
CA VAL A 18 -15.09 5.37 -7.24
C VAL A 18 -15.95 6.28 -6.37
N GLU A 19 -16.50 5.70 -5.31
CA GLU A 19 -17.12 6.47 -4.24
C GLU A 19 -16.09 7.35 -3.53
N SER A 20 -16.59 8.33 -2.77
CA SER A 20 -15.72 9.23 -2.01
C SER A 20 -14.87 8.47 -1.00
N ILE A 21 -13.59 8.78 -0.99
CA ILE A 21 -12.60 8.35 0.00
C ILE A 21 -12.46 9.44 1.07
N ASP A 22 -12.34 9.03 2.34
CA ASP A 22 -11.97 9.93 3.42
C ASP A 22 -10.46 10.22 3.39
N THR A 23 -10.07 11.49 3.60
CA THR A 23 -8.65 11.90 3.54
C THR A 23 -7.76 11.14 4.53
N VAL A 24 -8.31 10.69 5.66
CA VAL A 24 -7.58 9.90 6.66
C VAL A 24 -7.17 8.52 6.14
N ASP A 25 -7.86 7.99 5.13
CA ASP A 25 -7.59 6.68 4.54
C ASP A 25 -6.47 6.71 3.48
N ILE A 26 -6.03 7.91 3.08
CA ILE A 26 -4.96 8.08 2.10
C ILE A 26 -3.62 7.57 2.63
N TYR A 27 -3.31 7.81 3.90
CA TYR A 27 -2.05 7.35 4.50
C TYR A 27 -1.90 5.82 4.48
N PRO A 28 -2.82 5.03 5.05
CA PRO A 28 -2.70 3.56 5.01
C PRO A 28 -2.78 3.01 3.57
N LEU A 29 -3.50 3.66 2.66
CA LEU A 29 -3.50 3.32 1.24
C LEU A 29 -2.11 3.48 0.62
N ILE A 30 -1.42 4.59 0.87
CA ILE A 30 -0.06 4.81 0.36
C ILE A 30 0.92 3.79 0.96
N CYS A 31 0.84 3.51 2.26
CA CYS A 31 1.65 2.48 2.89
C CYS A 31 1.48 1.12 2.22
N HIS A 32 0.24 0.74 1.91
CA HIS A 32 -0.08 -0.48 1.19
C HIS A 32 0.51 -0.50 -0.24
N LEU A 33 0.45 0.63 -0.97
CA LEU A 33 1.02 0.74 -2.31
C LEU A 33 2.55 0.66 -2.33
N LEU A 34 3.19 1.14 -1.26
CA LEU A 34 4.65 1.11 -1.10
C LEU A 34 5.16 -0.17 -0.42
N ASN A 35 4.27 -1.07 -0.02
CA ASN A 35 4.59 -2.29 0.72
C ASN A 35 5.36 -2.02 2.03
N ILE A 36 4.89 -1.04 2.81
CA ILE A 36 5.44 -0.70 4.13
C ILE A 36 4.37 -0.83 5.21
N ASP A 37 4.80 -1.18 6.42
CA ASP A 37 3.90 -1.25 7.58
C ASP A 37 3.48 0.17 8.01
N PRO A 38 2.17 0.45 8.07
CA PRO A 38 1.68 1.75 8.52
C PRO A 38 1.91 1.93 10.03
N ALA A 39 2.35 3.13 10.43
CA ALA A 39 2.36 3.52 11.83
C ALA A 39 0.91 3.72 12.35
N PRO A 40 0.68 3.77 13.68
CA PRO A 40 -0.66 4.00 14.23
C PRO A 40 -1.31 5.27 13.67
N ASN A 41 -2.49 5.12 13.06
CA ASN A 41 -3.23 6.20 12.41
C ASN A 41 -4.75 5.95 12.51
N ASN A 42 -5.56 6.96 12.19
CA ASN A 42 -7.03 6.88 12.26
C ASN A 42 -7.70 6.41 10.96
N GLY A 43 -6.91 6.10 9.93
CA GLY A 43 -7.39 5.63 8.64
C GLY A 43 -7.68 4.13 8.62
N SER A 44 -8.35 3.67 7.56
CA SER A 44 -8.64 2.26 7.31
C SER A 44 -8.41 1.93 5.85
N LEU A 45 -7.50 0.99 5.59
CA LEU A 45 -7.26 0.47 4.24
C LEU A 45 -8.51 -0.22 3.68
N GLU A 46 -9.25 -0.94 4.52
CA GLU A 46 -10.46 -1.67 4.11
C GLU A 46 -11.52 -0.73 3.49
N ARG A 47 -11.64 0.51 4.00
CA ARG A 47 -12.54 1.52 3.42
C ARG A 47 -12.09 1.93 2.01
N ALA A 48 -10.79 2.13 1.80
CA ALA A 48 -10.23 2.45 0.49
C ALA A 48 -10.37 1.28 -0.50
N GLU A 49 -10.22 0.03 -0.05
CA GLU A 49 -10.42 -1.16 -0.87
C GLU A 49 -11.89 -1.35 -1.29
N LYS A 50 -12.83 -1.12 -0.36
CA LYS A 50 -14.28 -1.19 -0.61
C LYS A 50 -14.75 -0.18 -1.64
N ALA A 51 -14.09 0.97 -1.75
CA ALA A 51 -14.34 1.95 -2.81
C ALA A 51 -14.00 1.41 -4.22
N THR A 52 -13.57 0.14 -4.36
CA THR A 52 -13.17 -0.52 -5.61
C THR A 52 -12.01 0.16 -6.32
N LEU A 53 -11.18 0.89 -5.56
CA LEU A 53 -10.01 1.63 -6.06
C LEU A 53 -8.91 0.72 -6.64
N LEU A 54 -8.69 -0.43 -6.02
CA LEU A 54 -7.55 -1.31 -6.33
C LEU A 54 -7.96 -2.45 -7.26
N ARG A 55 -7.11 -2.77 -8.25
CA ARG A 55 -7.39 -3.79 -9.29
C ARG A 55 -7.35 -5.20 -8.74
N VAL A 56 -6.36 -5.50 -7.91
CA VAL A 56 -6.06 -6.74 -7.17
C VAL A 56 -5.10 -6.29 -6.06
N PRO A 57 -5.09 -6.87 -4.85
CA PRO A 57 -4.03 -6.60 -3.89
C PRO A 57 -2.69 -6.79 -4.62
N PRO A 58 -1.78 -5.81 -4.57
CA PRO A 58 -0.49 -5.93 -5.24
C PRO A 58 0.17 -7.20 -4.71
N LYS A 59 0.31 -8.19 -5.60
CA LYS A 59 1.09 -9.38 -5.32
C LYS A 59 2.55 -8.95 -5.33
N PHE A 60 3.03 -8.48 -4.19
CA PHE A 60 4.45 -8.42 -3.92
C PHE A 60 4.86 -9.84 -3.56
N ASN A 61 5.21 -10.61 -4.59
CA ASN A 61 5.80 -11.91 -4.36
C ASN A 61 7.11 -11.66 -3.61
N ASN A 62 7.26 -12.20 -2.40
CA ASN A 62 8.56 -12.31 -1.74
C ASN A 62 9.45 -13.38 -2.42
N ASP A 63 9.09 -13.80 -3.63
CA ASP A 63 9.93 -14.63 -4.49
C ASP A 63 11.02 -13.74 -5.08
N CYS A 64 12.08 -13.58 -4.30
CA CYS A 64 13.44 -13.29 -4.70
C CYS A 64 13.61 -12.77 -6.14
N ASP A 65 13.67 -11.45 -6.31
CA ASP A 65 14.47 -10.88 -7.38
C ASP A 65 15.87 -10.62 -6.78
N PRO A 66 16.89 -11.44 -7.09
CA PRO A 66 18.24 -11.20 -6.61
C PRO A 66 18.84 -10.09 -7.47
N SER A 67 18.55 -8.84 -7.14
CA SER A 67 19.43 -7.74 -7.57
C SER A 67 20.62 -7.68 -6.60
N PRO A 68 21.87 -7.59 -7.10
CA PRO A 68 23.05 -7.83 -6.29
C PRO A 68 23.36 -6.65 -5.36
N ASP A 69 23.76 -7.01 -4.13
CA ASP A 69 24.39 -6.20 -3.09
C ASP A 69 23.50 -5.23 -2.28
N TRP A 70 23.17 -5.64 -1.06
CA TRP A 70 23.17 -4.73 0.10
C TRP A 70 23.71 -5.47 1.34
N SER A 71 25.00 -5.33 1.60
CA SER A 71 25.71 -6.04 2.67
C SER A 71 25.37 -5.61 4.12
N THR A 72 24.33 -4.80 4.38
CA THR A 72 24.34 -3.92 5.58
C THR A 72 23.16 -4.04 6.57
N GLN A 73 22.05 -4.67 6.25
CA GLN A 73 20.80 -4.52 7.04
C GLN A 73 20.19 -5.84 7.59
N ASN A 74 20.98 -6.92 7.63
CA ASN A 74 20.60 -8.21 8.23
C ASN A 74 21.33 -8.49 9.56
N GLN A 75 21.53 -7.44 10.37
CA GLN A 75 22.12 -7.58 11.71
C GLN A 75 21.10 -7.52 12.85
N LYS A 76 19.79 -7.66 12.56
CA LYS A 76 18.73 -7.75 13.58
C LYS A 76 17.64 -8.79 13.30
N CYS A 77 17.97 -9.85 12.59
CA CYS A 77 17.18 -11.08 12.59
C CYS A 77 17.89 -12.15 13.43
N ALA A 78 17.58 -12.18 14.74
CA ALA A 78 17.78 -13.25 15.76
C ALA A 78 18.09 -12.60 17.14
N PRO A 79 17.48 -13.06 18.27
CA PRO A 79 17.71 -14.41 18.80
C PRO A 79 16.42 -15.23 19.08
N VAL A 80 16.36 -16.51 18.69
CA VAL A 80 16.68 -17.76 19.47
C VAL A 80 15.54 -18.05 20.49
N TYR A 81 14.71 -19.11 20.39
CA TYR A 81 14.89 -20.53 20.01
C TYR A 81 13.83 -21.04 19.02
#